data_AF-A0A355BAX1-F1
#
_entry.id   AF-A0A355BAX1-F1
#
_cell.length_a   1.000
_cell.length_b   1.000
_cell.length_c   1.000
_cell.angle_alpha   90.00
_cell.angle_beta   90.00
_cell.angle_gamma   90.00
#
_symmetry.space_group_name_H-M   'P 1'
#
loop_
_entity.id
_entity.type
_entity.pdbx_description
1 polymer ?
#
loop_
_entity_poly.entity_id
_entity_poly.type
_entity_poly.pdbx_seq_one_letter_code
_entity_poly.pdbx_strand_id
1 'polypeptide(L)'
;MFDLIFSRCSDDAAEVLTRFKRIILIIKTQLDNNLEEDRISKAFLYTIFSVLNRIETFIETYKSITTLTGLQAVYKSIVEFAEVSFEGMPLSGLQIMGVLESRALDFENIIITSVNEGKLPSAKSVNSFIPFDIKKEAGLPTFREKDAIYSYHFYHLLYRAKNIYIIYNSDNSDGIDSGEKSRFITQLEIDFPHLIKKNTIYNAHLPSLAYEPIKIEKTQHVLNRLKEIATGNGFSPTSLTTYLRNPIQFYIQQILGLREVEEVEENIEIRTLGTVIHETLKKLYEPYIGVNLSISDIDDLEKKVDIETTNQFKTIYKEGDIKKGKNLLAFEVAKQNVELFLKMEKELLLQGDEVKILFLEQRFR
;
A
#
# COMPACT_ATOMS: atom_id res chain seq x y z
N MET A 1 13.16 -17.26 19.76
CA MET A 1 12.36 -16.22 19.07
C MET A 1 11.48 -16.83 17.99
N PHE A 2 12.03 -17.68 17.11
CA PHE A 2 11.28 -18.39 16.06
C PHE A 2 10.04 -19.13 16.60
N ASP A 3 10.20 -20.00 17.61
CA ASP A 3 9.07 -20.73 18.18
C ASP A 3 8.03 -19.82 18.84
N LEU A 4 8.47 -18.71 19.42
CA LEU A 4 7.58 -17.69 20.00
C LEU A 4 6.80 -16.91 18.94
N ILE A 5 7.20 -16.91 17.67
CA ILE A 5 6.48 -16.19 16.61
C ILE A 5 5.60 -17.17 15.82
N PHE A 6 6.12 -18.36 15.53
CA PHE A 6 5.50 -19.28 14.57
C PHE A 6 4.76 -20.48 15.20
N SER A 7 4.84 -20.70 16.52
CA SER A 7 4.02 -21.74 17.16
C SER A 7 2.54 -21.37 17.10
N ARG A 8 1.68 -22.38 16.96
CA ARG A 8 0.22 -22.21 16.98
C ARG A 8 -0.19 -21.54 18.30
N CYS A 9 -0.80 -20.37 18.20
CA CYS A 9 -1.30 -19.66 19.38
C CYS A 9 -2.66 -20.23 19.78
N SER A 10 -2.94 -20.31 21.08
CA SER A 10 -4.28 -20.58 21.57
C SER A 10 -5.19 -19.37 21.30
N ASP A 11 -6.50 -19.60 21.27
CA ASP A 11 -7.51 -18.54 21.12
C ASP A 11 -7.73 -17.72 22.41
N ASP A 12 -6.92 -17.96 23.45
CA ASP A 12 -7.00 -17.25 24.72
C ASP A 12 -6.26 -15.90 24.66
N ALA A 13 -6.99 -14.83 24.95
CA ALA A 13 -6.48 -13.46 24.93
C ALA A 13 -5.32 -13.25 25.93
N ALA A 14 -5.37 -13.89 27.10
CA ALA A 14 -4.34 -13.72 28.13
C ALA A 14 -3.00 -14.37 27.73
N GLU A 15 -3.05 -15.57 27.14
CA GLU A 15 -1.86 -16.24 26.61
C GLU A 15 -1.22 -15.44 25.46
N VAL A 16 -2.04 -14.91 24.56
CA VAL A 16 -1.60 -14.05 23.45
C VAL A 16 -0.87 -12.80 23.96
N LEU A 17 -1.43 -12.09 24.94
CA LEU A 17 -0.80 -10.91 25.55
C LEU A 17 0.53 -11.25 26.21
N THR A 18 0.57 -12.35 26.97
CA THR A 18 1.80 -12.82 27.62
C THR A 18 2.90 -13.12 26.59
N ARG A 19 2.51 -13.73 25.47
CA ARG A 19 3.41 -14.05 24.36
C ARG A 19 3.96 -12.78 23.71
N PHE A 20 3.12 -11.78 23.42
CA PHE A 20 3.58 -10.49 22.87
C PHE A 20 4.54 -9.76 23.80
N LYS A 21 4.24 -9.72 25.11
CA LYS A 21 5.14 -9.13 26.10
C LYS A 21 6.51 -9.82 26.11
N ARG A 22 6.56 -11.16 26.00
CA ARG A 22 7.83 -11.90 25.88
C ARG A 22 8.60 -11.55 24.62
N ILE A 23 7.92 -11.41 23.48
CA ILE A 23 8.55 -10.99 22.23
C ILE A 23 9.18 -9.60 22.39
N ILE A 24 8.45 -8.63 22.94
CA ILE A 24 8.95 -7.27 23.19
C ILE A 24 10.18 -7.29 24.09
N LEU A 25 10.17 -8.10 25.16
CA LEU A 25 11.32 -8.23 26.06
C LEU A 25 12.54 -8.82 25.36
N ILE A 26 12.37 -9.81 24.48
CA ILE A 26 13.47 -10.38 23.69
C ILE A 26 14.01 -9.36 22.68
N ILE A 27 13.14 -8.60 22.00
CA ILE A 27 13.59 -7.55 21.09
C ILE A 27 14.39 -6.50 21.86
N LYS A 28 13.90 -6.07 23.03
CA LYS A 28 14.59 -5.10 23.88
C LYS A 28 16.01 -5.52 24.26
N THR A 29 16.27 -6.81 24.49
CA THR A 29 17.60 -7.30 24.87
C THR A 29 18.60 -7.32 23.71
N GLN A 30 18.13 -7.26 22.46
CA GLN A 30 18.99 -7.20 21.28
C GLN A 30 19.39 -5.78 20.87
N LEU A 31 18.74 -4.76 21.45
CA LEU A 31 19.00 -3.36 21.14
C LEU A 31 20.11 -2.80 22.05
N ASP A 32 21.10 -2.09 21.48
CA ASP A 32 22.18 -1.43 22.21
C ASP A 32 21.68 -0.11 22.84
N ASN A 33 22.27 0.31 23.96
CA ASN A 33 22.00 1.63 24.56
C ASN A 33 22.86 2.74 23.94
N ASN A 34 23.91 2.38 23.20
CA ASN A 34 24.87 3.34 22.66
C ASN A 34 24.47 3.91 21.29
N LEU A 35 23.58 3.23 20.56
CA LEU A 35 23.07 3.68 19.27
C LEU A 35 21.80 4.51 19.45
N GLU A 36 21.72 5.67 18.80
CA GLU A 36 20.54 6.54 18.89
C GLU A 36 19.28 5.89 18.33
N GLU A 37 19.40 5.16 17.21
CA GLU A 37 18.30 4.40 16.60
C GLU A 37 17.69 3.41 17.60
N ASP A 38 18.54 2.67 18.31
CA ASP A 38 18.10 1.68 19.29
C ASP A 38 17.44 2.32 20.52
N ARG A 39 17.83 3.54 20.91
CA ARG A 39 17.16 4.30 21.98
C ARG A 39 15.73 4.68 21.57
N ILE A 40 15.55 5.12 20.34
CA ILE A 40 14.23 5.42 19.76
C ILE A 40 13.39 4.14 19.74
N SER A 41 13.94 3.03 19.21
CA SER A 41 13.24 1.74 19.20
C SER A 41 12.84 1.28 20.61
N LYS A 42 13.68 1.49 21.62
CA LYS A 42 13.35 1.18 23.03
C LYS A 42 12.18 2.01 23.56
N ALA A 43 12.10 3.30 23.22
CA ALA A 43 10.98 4.15 23.60
C ALA A 43 9.66 3.61 23.01
N PHE A 44 9.66 3.25 21.72
CA PHE A 44 8.51 2.60 21.08
C PHE A 44 8.12 1.29 21.76
N LEU A 45 9.10 0.41 22.02
CA LEU A 45 8.85 -0.86 22.70
C LEU A 45 8.25 -0.66 24.10
N TYR A 46 8.70 0.35 24.83
CA TYR A 46 8.16 0.69 26.15
C TYR A 46 6.70 1.15 26.07
N THR A 47 6.36 2.00 25.09
CA THR A 47 4.98 2.45 24.88
C THR A 47 4.07 1.29 24.51
N ILE A 48 4.48 0.41 23.59
CA ILE A 48 3.72 -0.79 23.22
C ILE A 48 3.54 -1.70 24.45
N PHE A 49 4.60 -1.93 25.22
CA PHE A 49 4.53 -2.73 26.44
C PHE A 49 3.53 -2.15 27.46
N SER A 50 3.53 -0.83 27.61
CA SER A 50 2.59 -0.11 28.48
C SER A 50 1.14 -0.24 28.01
N VAL A 51 0.91 -0.21 26.69
CA VAL A 51 -0.41 -0.48 26.10
C VAL A 51 -0.85 -1.91 26.39
N LEU A 52 0.02 -2.91 26.20
CA LEU A 52 -0.32 -4.30 26.51
C LEU A 52 -0.65 -4.52 27.99
N ASN A 53 0.04 -3.84 28.91
CA ASN A 53 -0.29 -3.89 30.33
C ASN A 53 -1.68 -3.28 30.60
N ARG A 54 -2.02 -2.15 29.99
CA ARG A 54 -3.36 -1.55 30.12
C ARG A 54 -4.46 -2.49 29.62
N ILE A 55 -4.22 -3.17 28.49
CA ILE A 55 -5.17 -4.16 27.95
C ILE A 55 -5.33 -5.33 28.90
N GLU A 56 -4.23 -5.87 29.43
CA GLU A 56 -4.28 -6.96 30.41
C GLU A 56 -5.10 -6.56 31.65
N THR A 57 -4.83 -5.39 32.25
CA THR A 57 -5.62 -4.88 33.37
C THR A 57 -7.10 -4.72 33.02
N PHE A 58 -7.42 -4.27 31.80
CA PHE A 58 -8.79 -4.15 31.33
C PHE A 58 -9.49 -5.52 31.23
N ILE A 59 -8.81 -6.52 30.66
CA ILE A 59 -9.33 -7.88 30.54
C ILE A 59 -9.55 -8.51 31.92
N GLU A 60 -8.60 -8.37 32.84
CA GLU A 60 -8.70 -8.88 34.22
C GLU A 60 -9.86 -8.24 34.99
N THR A 61 -10.06 -6.93 34.82
CA THR A 61 -11.08 -6.15 35.55
C THR A 61 -12.49 -6.46 35.05
N TYR A 62 -12.71 -6.46 33.74
CA TYR A 62 -14.05 -6.55 33.17
C TYR A 62 -14.43 -7.96 32.69
N LYS A 63 -13.46 -8.89 32.57
CA LYS A 63 -13.65 -10.30 32.16
C LYS A 63 -14.51 -10.52 30.92
N SER A 64 -14.63 -9.49 30.07
CA SER A 64 -15.60 -9.45 28.96
C SER A 64 -14.97 -9.79 27.60
N ILE A 65 -13.64 -9.74 27.51
CA ILE A 65 -12.91 -10.02 26.27
C ILE A 65 -12.24 -11.38 26.43
N THR A 66 -12.87 -12.40 25.85
CA THR A 66 -12.34 -13.77 25.82
C THR A 66 -11.96 -14.21 24.40
N THR A 67 -12.31 -13.42 23.37
CA THR A 67 -12.06 -13.77 21.97
C THR A 67 -10.88 -12.98 21.40
N LEU A 68 -10.14 -13.61 20.50
CA LEU A 68 -9.03 -12.98 19.79
C LEU A 68 -9.47 -11.76 18.96
N THR A 69 -10.64 -11.83 18.33
CA THR A 69 -11.24 -10.70 17.59
C THR A 69 -11.55 -9.52 18.50
N GLY A 70 -12.07 -9.77 19.71
CA GLY A 70 -12.31 -8.72 20.70
C GLY A 70 -10.99 -8.09 21.18
N LEU A 71 -9.98 -8.92 21.45
CA LEU A 71 -8.64 -8.45 21.82
C LEU A 71 -8.03 -7.58 20.72
N GLN A 72 -8.12 -8.00 19.46
CA GLN A 72 -7.60 -7.26 18.32
C GLN A 72 -8.28 -5.89 18.17
N ALA A 73 -9.61 -5.84 18.31
CA ALA A 73 -10.35 -4.58 18.22
C ALA A 73 -9.90 -3.60 19.31
N VAL A 74 -9.82 -4.06 20.57
CA VAL A 74 -9.40 -3.22 21.70
C VAL A 74 -7.94 -2.80 21.58
N TYR A 75 -7.05 -3.72 21.18
CA TYR A 75 -5.65 -3.40 20.90
C TYR A 75 -5.55 -2.28 19.86
N LYS A 76 -6.24 -2.42 18.73
CA LYS A 76 -6.22 -1.41 17.66
C LYS A 76 -6.72 -0.06 18.16
N SER A 77 -7.84 -0.05 18.90
CA SER A 77 -8.41 1.19 19.45
C SER A 77 -7.50 1.87 20.47
N ILE A 78 -6.72 1.14 21.27
CA ILE A 78 -5.83 1.75 22.26
C ILE A 78 -4.50 2.20 21.63
N VAL A 79 -3.93 1.38 20.74
CA VAL A 79 -2.67 1.70 20.06
C VAL A 79 -2.79 2.92 19.16
N GLU A 80 -3.94 3.15 18.54
CA GLU A 80 -4.20 4.33 17.70
C GLU A 80 -4.00 5.66 18.45
N PHE A 81 -4.24 5.68 19.77
CA PHE A 81 -4.02 6.86 20.62
C PHE A 81 -2.73 6.80 21.44
N ALA A 82 -1.89 5.78 21.24
CA ALA A 82 -0.65 5.64 21.97
C ALA A 82 0.41 6.57 21.38
N GLU A 83 0.80 7.59 22.14
CA GLU A 83 1.84 8.54 21.75
C GLU A 83 3.20 8.15 22.34
N VAL A 84 4.26 8.39 21.57
CA VAL A 84 5.65 8.30 22.05
C VAL A 84 6.19 9.71 22.12
N SER A 85 6.36 10.22 23.34
CA SER A 85 6.96 11.53 23.55
C SER A 85 8.47 11.43 23.35
N PHE A 86 8.99 12.28 22.46
CA PHE A 86 10.43 12.46 22.30
C PHE A 86 10.86 13.74 23.02
N GLU A 87 11.91 13.65 23.84
CA GLU A 87 12.56 14.84 24.39
C GLU A 87 13.51 15.42 23.33
N GLY A 88 13.13 16.56 22.75
CA GLY A 88 14.02 17.35 21.90
C GLY A 88 14.98 18.22 22.73
N MET A 89 15.85 18.97 22.06
CA MET A 89 16.62 20.06 22.69
C MET A 89 15.81 21.37 22.61
N PRO A 90 15.16 21.83 23.70
CA PRO A 90 14.18 22.92 23.63
C PRO A 90 14.80 24.31 23.41
N LEU A 91 16.12 24.48 23.57
CA LEU A 91 16.77 25.79 23.57
C LEU A 91 17.90 25.95 22.54
N SER A 92 18.17 24.94 21.72
CA SER A 92 19.27 25.01 20.75
C SER A 92 19.04 24.13 19.52
N GLY A 93 19.43 24.64 18.36
CA GLY A 93 19.41 23.90 17.10
C GLY A 93 18.12 24.11 16.29
N LEU A 94 17.96 23.28 15.26
CA LEU A 94 16.77 23.26 14.42
C LEU A 94 15.61 22.62 15.18
N GLN A 95 14.48 23.30 15.24
CA GLN A 95 13.27 22.77 15.85
C GLN A 95 12.20 22.56 14.80
N ILE A 96 11.66 21.34 14.75
CA ILE A 96 10.52 20.98 13.92
C ILE A 96 9.34 20.81 14.87
N MET A 97 8.36 21.70 14.76
CA MET A 97 7.21 21.73 15.64
C MET A 97 5.98 22.22 14.89
N GLY A 98 4.80 21.93 15.43
CA GLY A 98 3.57 22.55 14.95
C GLY A 98 3.41 23.98 15.47
N VAL A 99 2.43 24.67 14.92
CA VAL A 99 2.16 26.08 15.24
C VAL A 99 1.72 26.25 16.70
N LEU A 100 1.02 25.27 17.30
CA LEU A 100 0.52 25.39 18.67
C LEU A 100 1.59 25.07 19.71
N GLU A 101 2.60 24.30 19.35
CA GLU A 101 3.76 23.96 20.16
C GLU A 101 4.71 25.15 20.30
N SER A 102 4.67 26.09 19.33
CA SER A 102 5.47 27.32 19.35
C SER A 102 4.97 28.40 20.34
N ARG A 103 3.96 28.09 21.15
CA ARG A 103 3.37 29.01 22.13
C ARG A 103 4.41 29.55 23.10
N ALA A 104 4.41 30.86 23.29
CA ALA A 104 5.32 31.58 24.18
C ALA A 104 6.81 31.42 23.85
N LEU A 105 7.14 30.94 22.64
CA LEU A 105 8.49 30.86 22.11
C LEU A 105 8.68 31.91 21.01
N ASP A 106 9.91 32.43 20.95
CA ASP A 106 10.33 33.37 19.92
C ASP A 106 11.52 32.82 19.17
N PHE A 107 11.55 33.06 17.86
CA PHE A 107 12.58 32.55 16.97
C PHE A 107 13.13 33.68 16.10
N GLU A 108 14.45 33.72 15.92
CA GLU A 108 15.05 34.70 15.00
C GLU A 108 14.79 34.35 13.53
N ASN A 109 14.75 33.05 13.21
CA ASN A 109 14.57 32.53 11.86
C ASN A 109 13.40 31.55 11.84
N ILE A 110 12.41 31.78 10.98
CA ILE A 110 11.22 30.95 10.87
C ILE A 110 11.05 30.49 9.43
N ILE A 111 10.82 29.18 9.27
CA ILE A 111 10.41 28.58 8.02
C ILE A 111 9.03 27.94 8.26
N ILE A 112 8.00 28.51 7.67
CA ILE A 112 6.63 27.96 7.74
C ILE A 112 6.37 27.23 6.43
N THR A 113 6.22 25.91 6.52
CA THR A 113 5.97 25.04 5.38
C THR A 113 4.49 24.73 5.21
N SER A 114 4.10 24.36 3.98
CA SER A 114 2.73 23.92 3.66
C SER A 114 1.66 24.96 4.01
N VAL A 115 1.95 26.24 3.79
CA VAL A 115 1.04 27.37 4.02
C VAL A 115 0.03 27.47 2.87
N ASN A 116 -0.69 26.37 2.67
CA ASN A 116 -1.74 26.18 1.68
C ASN A 116 -3.12 26.30 2.34
N GLU A 117 -4.11 26.71 1.55
CA GLU A 117 -5.50 26.75 2.01
C GLU A 117 -5.98 25.33 2.39
N GLY A 118 -6.75 25.22 3.48
CA GLY A 118 -7.17 23.93 4.04
C GLY A 118 -6.09 23.14 4.80
N LYS A 119 -4.80 23.49 4.67
CA LYS A 119 -3.71 22.97 5.54
C LYS A 119 -3.43 23.90 6.70
N LEU A 120 -3.24 25.19 6.42
CA LEU A 120 -3.02 26.22 7.44
C LEU A 120 -3.84 27.48 7.11
N PRO A 121 -4.98 27.72 7.79
CA PRO A 121 -5.55 26.91 8.87
C PRO A 121 -6.09 25.56 8.38
N SER A 122 -6.07 24.55 9.26
CA SER A 122 -6.55 23.19 8.94
C SER A 122 -8.04 23.22 8.58
N ALA A 123 -8.43 22.48 7.54
CA ALA A 123 -9.82 22.38 7.11
C ALA A 123 -10.78 21.91 8.23
N LYS A 124 -12.05 22.25 8.02
CA LYS A 124 -13.16 21.96 8.95
C LYS A 124 -13.36 20.46 9.08
N SER A 125 -12.87 19.85 10.16
CA SER A 125 -13.45 18.60 10.66
C SER A 125 -13.93 18.82 12.09
N VAL A 126 -15.24 18.72 12.27
CA VAL A 126 -15.85 18.69 13.59
C VAL A 126 -16.56 17.35 13.66
N ASN A 127 -15.84 16.30 14.04
CA ASN A 127 -16.41 15.00 14.38
C ASN A 127 -17.10 15.12 15.74
N SER A 128 -18.27 15.76 15.79
CA SER A 128 -19.02 16.01 17.01
C SER A 128 -20.46 15.58 16.84
N PHE A 129 -20.98 14.84 17.81
CA PHE A 129 -22.40 14.53 17.90
C PHE A 129 -23.27 15.75 18.22
N ILE A 130 -22.69 16.81 18.80
CA ILE A 130 -23.38 18.07 19.06
C ILE A 130 -23.44 18.90 17.78
N PRO A 131 -24.64 19.22 17.25
CA PRO A 131 -24.84 20.11 16.11
C PRO A 131 -24.23 21.50 16.32
N PHE A 132 -23.84 22.14 15.22
CA PHE A 132 -23.18 23.45 15.25
C PHE A 132 -23.99 24.53 15.97
N ASP A 133 -25.30 24.60 15.71
CA ASP A 133 -26.16 25.63 16.30
C ASP A 133 -26.27 25.47 17.83
N ILE A 134 -26.36 24.23 18.31
CA ILE A 134 -26.39 23.92 19.74
C ILE A 134 -25.05 24.30 20.40
N LYS A 135 -23.91 24.02 19.73
CA LYS A 135 -22.61 24.46 20.25
C LYS A 135 -22.54 25.97 20.41
N LYS A 136 -23.00 26.70 19.39
CA LYS A 136 -22.98 28.15 19.37
C LYS A 136 -23.86 28.75 20.47
N GLU A 137 -25.07 28.23 20.63
CA GLU A 137 -26.00 28.70 21.67
C GLU A 137 -25.49 28.38 23.08
N ALA A 138 -24.88 27.20 23.27
CA ALA A 138 -24.29 26.78 24.54
C ALA A 138 -22.90 27.41 24.84
N GLY A 139 -22.38 28.27 23.97
CA GLY A 139 -21.06 28.89 24.13
C GLY A 139 -19.88 27.91 24.01
N LEU A 140 -20.08 26.75 23.38
CA LEU A 140 -19.05 25.75 23.16
C LEU A 140 -18.13 26.13 21.99
N PRO A 141 -16.83 25.81 22.05
CA PRO A 141 -15.90 26.09 20.96
C PRO A 141 -16.34 25.46 19.63
N THR A 142 -16.23 26.26 18.58
CA THR A 142 -16.49 25.88 17.19
C THR A 142 -15.21 25.97 16.36
N PHE A 143 -15.32 25.72 15.05
CA PHE A 143 -14.19 25.90 14.15
C PHE A 143 -13.71 27.37 14.10
N ARG A 144 -14.58 28.33 14.44
CA ARG A 144 -14.22 29.77 14.41
C ARG A 144 -13.16 30.11 15.46
N GLU A 145 -13.31 29.57 16.68
CA GLU A 145 -12.33 29.76 17.76
C GLU A 145 -11.02 29.06 17.41
N LYS A 146 -11.07 27.88 16.79
CA LYS A 146 -9.87 27.17 16.30
C LYS A 146 -9.14 27.99 15.25
N ASP A 147 -9.83 28.51 14.24
CA ASP A 147 -9.25 29.36 13.21
C ASP A 147 -8.64 30.64 13.80
N ALA A 148 -9.29 31.25 14.79
CA ALA A 148 -8.79 32.42 15.50
C ALA A 148 -7.48 32.12 16.26
N ILE A 149 -7.40 30.98 16.94
CA ILE A 149 -6.17 30.53 17.64
C ILE A 149 -5.02 30.36 16.64
N TYR A 150 -5.26 29.68 15.51
CA TYR A 150 -4.23 29.47 14.48
C TYR A 150 -3.79 30.79 13.84
N SER A 151 -4.75 31.69 13.57
CA SER A 151 -4.46 33.02 13.03
C SER A 151 -3.60 33.83 14.01
N TYR A 152 -3.96 33.83 15.29
CA TYR A 152 -3.20 34.50 16.34
C TYR A 152 -1.76 33.98 16.41
N HIS A 153 -1.57 32.66 16.46
CA HIS A 153 -0.23 32.07 16.55
C HIS A 153 0.59 32.29 15.27
N PHE A 154 -0.06 32.23 14.10
CA PHE A 154 0.60 32.55 12.83
C PHE A 154 1.20 33.95 12.86
N TYR A 155 0.41 34.99 13.18
CA TYR A 155 0.93 36.36 13.25
C TYR A 155 1.88 36.58 14.43
N HIS A 156 1.62 35.97 15.58
CA HIS A 156 2.47 36.06 16.76
C HIS A 156 3.90 35.61 16.45
N LEU A 157 4.05 34.49 15.73
CA LEU A 157 5.35 33.97 15.30
C LEU A 157 6.14 34.98 14.45
N LEU A 158 5.46 35.74 13.60
CA LEU A 158 6.12 36.67 12.68
C LEU A 158 6.65 37.93 13.39
N TYR A 159 6.03 38.38 14.49
CA TYR A 159 6.36 39.68 15.09
C TYR A 159 7.79 39.80 15.62
N ARG A 160 8.41 38.71 16.08
CA ARG A 160 9.77 38.72 16.65
C ARG A 160 10.82 38.09 15.74
N ALA A 161 10.41 37.56 14.59
CA ALA A 161 11.32 36.95 13.64
C ALA A 161 12.09 38.00 12.82
N LYS A 162 13.39 37.76 12.64
CA LYS A 162 14.26 38.56 11.78
C LYS A 162 14.19 38.10 10.33
N ASN A 163 14.15 36.77 10.13
CA ASN A 163 14.05 36.16 8.81
C ASN A 163 12.84 35.21 8.77
N ILE A 164 11.92 35.46 7.84
CA ILE A 164 10.68 34.72 7.68
C ILE A 164 10.65 34.14 6.27
N TYR A 165 10.49 32.82 6.17
CA TYR A 165 10.29 32.09 4.93
C TYR A 165 8.94 31.41 4.99
N ILE A 166 8.05 31.72 4.05
CA ILE A 166 6.72 31.13 3.96
C ILE A 166 6.66 30.34 2.66
N ILE A 167 6.40 29.04 2.77
CA ILE A 167 6.43 28.09 1.66
C ILE A 167 5.05 27.47 1.52
N TYR A 168 4.49 27.54 0.32
CA TYR A 168 3.29 26.84 -0.09
C TYR A 168 3.60 25.98 -1.33
N ASN A 169 2.90 24.86 -1.49
CA ASN A 169 3.01 24.07 -2.71
C ASN A 169 2.10 24.69 -3.77
N SER A 170 2.58 24.86 -5.01
CA SER A 170 1.78 25.30 -6.15
C SER A 170 1.38 24.17 -7.10
N ASP A 171 1.82 22.94 -6.86
CA ASP A 171 1.44 21.78 -7.66
C ASP A 171 0.05 21.26 -7.30
N ASN A 172 -0.76 21.03 -8.33
CA ASN A 172 -2.13 20.53 -8.24
C ASN A 172 -2.20 19.00 -8.39
N SER A 173 -1.11 18.27 -8.14
CA SER A 173 -1.07 16.81 -8.29
C SER A 173 -2.05 16.08 -7.37
N ASP A 174 -2.38 16.66 -6.22
CA ASP A 174 -3.25 16.03 -5.21
C ASP A 174 -4.75 16.40 -5.35
N GLY A 175 -5.14 17.12 -6.41
CA GLY A 175 -6.55 17.43 -6.72
C GLY A 175 -6.84 18.88 -7.14
N ILE A 176 -8.11 19.18 -7.46
CA ILE A 176 -8.58 20.48 -8.00
C ILE A 176 -8.36 21.67 -7.03
N ASP A 177 -8.37 21.42 -5.72
CA ASP A 177 -8.13 22.44 -4.67
C ASP A 177 -6.74 22.31 -4.01
N SER A 178 -5.89 21.40 -4.49
CA SER A 178 -4.53 21.27 -3.98
C SER A 178 -3.65 22.30 -4.66
N GLY A 179 -3.01 23.19 -3.90
CA GLY A 179 -1.99 24.11 -4.42
C GLY A 179 -2.30 25.60 -4.19
N GLU A 180 -3.49 25.93 -3.69
CA GLU A 180 -3.82 27.32 -3.40
C GLU A 180 -3.01 27.85 -2.21
N LYS A 181 -2.54 29.09 -2.34
CA LYS A 181 -1.90 29.82 -1.24
C LYS A 181 -2.92 30.02 -0.12
N SER A 182 -2.49 29.84 1.12
CA SER A 182 -3.34 30.15 2.27
C SER A 182 -3.78 31.61 2.25
N ARG A 183 -4.99 31.86 2.74
CA ARG A 183 -5.48 33.22 3.06
C ARG A 183 -4.50 34.06 3.90
N PHE A 184 -3.65 33.43 4.71
CA PHE A 184 -2.63 34.13 5.49
C PHE A 184 -1.55 34.78 4.63
N ILE A 185 -1.14 34.12 3.54
CA ILE A 185 -0.19 34.71 2.57
C ILE A 185 -0.85 35.91 1.90
N THR A 186 -2.09 35.74 1.42
CA THR A 186 -2.85 36.80 0.78
C THR A 186 -3.02 38.01 1.70
N GLN A 187 -3.30 37.80 2.98
CA GLN A 187 -3.44 38.88 3.94
C GLN A 187 -2.10 39.61 4.19
N LEU A 188 -0.98 38.90 4.31
CA LEU A 188 0.34 39.52 4.42
C LEU A 188 0.70 40.36 3.19
N GLU A 189 0.34 39.89 2.00
CA GLU A 189 0.55 40.64 0.73
C GLU A 189 -0.24 41.95 0.70
N ILE A 190 -1.43 41.98 1.31
CA ILE A 190 -2.30 43.16 1.37
C ILE A 190 -1.85 44.12 2.48
N ASP A 191 -1.65 43.60 3.70
CA ASP A 191 -1.41 44.40 4.89
C ASP A 191 0.05 44.90 4.97
N PHE A 192 1.01 44.13 4.45
CA PHE A 192 2.44 44.40 4.56
C PHE A 192 3.23 44.23 3.23
N PRO A 193 2.78 44.82 2.11
CA PRO A 193 3.41 44.60 0.80
C PRO A 193 4.90 45.00 0.76
N HIS A 194 5.30 45.99 1.56
CA HIS A 194 6.67 46.51 1.62
C HIS A 194 7.65 45.59 2.38
N LEU A 195 7.14 44.65 3.19
CA LEU A 195 7.98 43.69 3.92
C LEU A 195 8.32 42.45 3.07
N ILE A 196 7.57 42.22 1.98
CA ILE A 196 7.77 41.08 1.08
C ILE A 196 8.91 41.39 0.12
N LYS A 197 10.10 40.88 0.42
CA LYS A 197 11.31 41.14 -0.38
C LYS A 197 11.38 40.32 -1.66
N LYS A 198 10.85 39.08 -1.66
CA LYS A 198 10.96 38.13 -2.77
C LYS A 198 9.76 37.18 -2.79
N ASN A 199 9.14 37.03 -3.95
CA ASN A 199 8.25 35.92 -4.27
C ASN A 199 8.90 35.14 -5.41
N THR A 200 9.23 33.87 -5.18
CA THR A 200 9.98 33.06 -6.14
C THR A 200 9.43 31.65 -6.13
N ILE A 201 9.12 31.14 -7.32
CA ILE A 201 8.80 29.74 -7.52
C ILE A 201 10.12 28.96 -7.50
N TYR A 202 10.28 28.08 -6.51
CA TYR A 202 11.46 27.26 -6.36
C TYR A 202 11.17 25.84 -6.84
N ASN A 203 11.77 25.46 -7.98
CA ASN A 203 11.79 24.08 -8.42
C ASN A 203 13.00 23.40 -7.80
N ALA A 204 12.77 22.33 -7.04
CA ALA A 204 13.86 21.59 -6.42
C ALA A 204 14.82 21.08 -7.51
N HIS A 205 16.08 21.45 -7.38
CA HIS A 205 17.13 20.92 -8.25
C HIS A 205 17.35 19.46 -7.85
N LEU A 206 16.87 18.53 -8.66
CA LEU A 206 17.15 17.11 -8.46
C LEU A 206 18.68 16.91 -8.54
N PRO A 207 19.32 16.32 -7.51
CA PRO A 207 20.76 16.07 -7.55
C PRO A 207 21.09 15.15 -8.73
N SER A 208 22.20 15.42 -9.41
CA SER A 208 22.67 14.66 -10.57
C SER A 208 22.91 13.17 -10.30
N LEU A 209 23.13 12.79 -9.03
CA LEU A 209 23.21 11.38 -8.61
C LEU A 209 21.94 10.57 -8.90
N ALA A 210 20.78 11.21 -9.07
CA ALA A 210 19.53 10.53 -9.44
C ALA A 210 19.54 9.95 -10.87
N TYR A 211 20.58 10.24 -11.67
CA TYR A 211 20.68 9.82 -13.07
C TYR A 211 21.75 8.76 -13.35
N GLU A 212 22.49 8.26 -12.35
CA GLU A 212 23.42 7.17 -12.62
C GLU A 212 22.64 5.86 -12.81
N PRO A 213 22.63 5.26 -14.01
CA PRO A 213 21.97 3.99 -14.20
C PRO A 213 22.66 2.95 -13.33
N ILE A 214 21.87 2.17 -12.59
CA ILE A 214 22.38 1.05 -11.81
C ILE A 214 23.15 0.14 -12.79
N LYS A 215 24.45 -0.04 -12.54
CA LYS A 215 25.32 -0.92 -13.33
C LYS A 215 25.63 -2.15 -12.51
N ILE A 216 25.38 -3.31 -13.10
CA ILE A 216 25.71 -4.60 -12.49
C ILE A 216 26.87 -5.18 -13.28
N GLU A 217 28.01 -5.34 -12.61
CA GLU A 217 29.16 -6.02 -13.20
C GLU A 217 28.86 -7.51 -13.38
N LYS A 218 29.26 -8.05 -14.54
CA LYS A 218 29.11 -9.49 -14.82
C LYS A 218 30.20 -10.27 -14.09
N THR A 219 30.01 -10.44 -12.78
CA THR A 219 30.89 -11.27 -11.96
C THR A 219 30.83 -12.73 -12.41
N GLN A 220 31.81 -13.53 -11.97
CA GLN A 220 31.85 -14.96 -12.30
C GLN A 220 30.56 -15.70 -11.89
N HIS A 221 29.93 -15.27 -10.79
CA HIS A 221 28.65 -15.81 -10.34
C HIS A 221 27.54 -15.57 -11.38
N VAL A 222 27.42 -14.33 -11.88
CA VAL A 222 26.43 -13.97 -12.92
C VAL A 222 26.63 -14.81 -14.18
N LEU A 223 27.88 -14.94 -14.63
CA LEU A 223 28.22 -15.71 -15.82
C LEU A 223 27.90 -17.20 -15.66
N ASN A 224 28.20 -17.78 -14.49
CA ASN A 224 27.89 -19.17 -14.21
C ASN A 224 26.38 -19.41 -14.19
N ARG A 225 25.62 -18.50 -13.57
CA ARG A 225 24.15 -18.60 -13.52
C ARG A 225 23.51 -18.48 -14.90
N LEU A 226 24.01 -17.57 -15.74
CA LEU A 226 23.57 -17.46 -17.14
C LEU A 226 23.84 -18.74 -17.94
N LYS A 227 25.01 -19.37 -17.76
CA LYS A 227 25.33 -20.65 -18.39
C LYS A 227 24.38 -21.75 -17.93
N GLU A 228 24.14 -21.85 -16.64
CA GLU A 228 23.22 -22.85 -16.06
C GLU A 228 21.81 -22.74 -16.68
N ILE A 229 21.27 -21.52 -16.78
CA ILE A 229 19.97 -21.28 -17.41
C ILE A 229 20.01 -21.69 -18.88
N ALA A 230 21.05 -21.28 -19.61
CA ALA A 230 21.19 -21.57 -21.02
C ALA A 230 21.31 -23.08 -21.32
N THR A 231 22.02 -23.85 -20.48
CA THR A 231 22.23 -25.29 -20.67
C THR A 231 21.10 -26.16 -20.11
N GLY A 232 20.36 -25.64 -19.13
CA GLY A 232 19.26 -26.37 -18.48
C GLY A 232 17.96 -26.23 -19.27
N ASN A 233 17.16 -25.22 -18.91
CA ASN A 233 15.81 -25.04 -19.46
C ASN A 233 15.75 -24.00 -20.60
N GLY A 234 16.87 -23.36 -20.94
CA GLY A 234 16.91 -22.25 -21.89
C GLY A 234 16.25 -20.97 -21.34
N PHE A 235 16.35 -19.89 -22.12
CA PHE A 235 15.70 -18.62 -21.78
C PHE A 235 14.30 -18.57 -22.38
N SER A 236 13.29 -18.26 -21.57
CA SER A 236 11.93 -18.02 -22.06
C SER A 236 11.84 -16.67 -22.80
N PRO A 237 10.91 -16.51 -23.76
CA PRO A 237 10.69 -15.23 -24.44
C PRO A 237 10.44 -14.07 -23.48
N THR A 238 9.69 -14.32 -22.40
CA THR A 238 9.45 -13.34 -21.35
C THR A 238 10.75 -12.94 -20.66
N SER A 239 11.62 -13.90 -20.30
CA SER A 239 12.90 -13.60 -19.65
C SER A 239 13.83 -12.75 -20.54
N LEU A 240 13.87 -13.02 -21.85
CA LEU A 240 14.65 -12.21 -22.80
C LEU A 240 14.05 -10.81 -22.97
N THR A 241 12.72 -10.71 -23.02
CA THR A 241 12.02 -9.42 -23.08
C THR A 241 12.31 -8.59 -21.83
N THR A 242 12.27 -9.21 -20.65
CA THR A 242 12.64 -8.56 -19.38
C THR A 242 14.10 -8.11 -19.42
N TYR A 243 15.03 -8.92 -19.93
CA TYR A 243 16.43 -8.53 -20.06
C TYR A 243 16.62 -7.28 -20.93
N LEU A 244 15.91 -7.20 -22.05
CA LEU A 244 15.99 -6.06 -22.98
C LEU A 244 15.31 -4.80 -22.44
N ARG A 245 14.16 -4.95 -21.78
CA ARG A 245 13.38 -3.81 -21.24
C ARG A 245 13.93 -3.29 -19.92
N ASN A 246 14.28 -4.20 -19.00
CA ASN A 246 14.74 -3.90 -17.66
C ASN A 246 15.80 -4.92 -17.19
N PRO A 247 17.09 -4.68 -17.50
CA PRO A 247 18.19 -5.58 -17.11
C PRO A 247 18.31 -5.81 -15.60
N ILE A 248 17.93 -4.82 -14.79
CA ILE A 248 17.98 -4.91 -13.33
C ILE A 248 16.94 -5.89 -12.82
N GLN A 249 15.70 -5.80 -13.33
CA GLN A 249 14.65 -6.75 -13.00
C GLN A 249 15.03 -8.17 -13.42
N PHE A 250 15.61 -8.34 -14.61
CA PHE A 250 16.12 -9.64 -15.04
C PHE A 250 17.17 -10.17 -14.07
N TYR A 251 18.12 -9.34 -13.64
CA TYR A 251 19.14 -9.75 -12.68
C TYR A 251 18.53 -10.21 -11.35
N ILE A 252 17.62 -9.43 -10.77
CA ILE A 252 16.97 -9.76 -9.50
C ILE A 252 16.20 -11.08 -9.61
N GLN A 253 15.40 -11.25 -10.66
CA GLN A 253 14.52 -12.41 -10.79
C GLN A 253 15.26 -13.68 -11.26
N GLN A 254 16.13 -13.57 -12.27
CA GLN A 254 16.75 -14.74 -12.92
C GLN A 254 18.14 -15.08 -12.36
N ILE A 255 18.91 -14.06 -11.97
CA ILE A 255 20.28 -14.27 -11.46
C ILE A 255 20.28 -14.46 -9.95
N LEU A 256 19.62 -13.58 -9.18
CA LEU A 256 19.52 -13.72 -7.73
C LEU A 256 18.42 -14.70 -7.29
N GLY A 257 17.47 -15.01 -8.18
CA GLY A 257 16.37 -15.93 -7.87
C GLY A 257 15.34 -15.33 -6.91
N LEU A 258 15.31 -14.01 -6.75
CA LEU A 258 14.32 -13.33 -5.91
C LEU A 258 13.00 -13.30 -6.66
N ARG A 259 12.03 -14.04 -6.14
CA ARG A 259 10.66 -14.03 -6.64
C ARG A 259 9.85 -13.03 -5.84
N GLU A 260 9.00 -12.28 -6.53
CA GLU A 260 7.92 -11.58 -5.87
C GLU A 260 7.04 -12.60 -5.15
N VAL A 261 6.60 -12.25 -3.94
CA VAL A 261 5.67 -13.08 -3.19
C VAL A 261 4.39 -13.16 -4.01
N GLU A 262 3.90 -14.37 -4.30
CA GLU A 262 2.59 -14.53 -4.93
C GLU A 262 1.54 -13.99 -3.96
N GLU A 263 1.03 -12.79 -4.25
CA GLU A 263 -0.05 -12.20 -3.47
C GLU A 263 -1.30 -13.07 -3.61
N VAL A 264 -2.03 -13.25 -2.51
CA VAL A 264 -3.32 -13.91 -2.56
C VAL A 264 -4.30 -12.93 -3.20
N GLU A 265 -4.66 -13.20 -4.45
CA GLU A 265 -5.63 -12.38 -5.20
C GLU A 265 -6.99 -12.40 -4.49
N GLU A 266 -7.42 -11.27 -3.91
CA GLU A 266 -8.78 -11.10 -3.34
C GLU A 266 -9.87 -11.04 -4.42
N ASN A 267 -9.50 -10.54 -5.60
CA ASN A 267 -10.35 -10.47 -6.78
C ASN A 267 -9.62 -11.10 -7.97
N ILE A 268 -10.36 -11.71 -8.88
CA ILE A 268 -9.79 -12.39 -10.05
C ILE A 268 -9.14 -11.38 -10.98
N GLU A 269 -7.81 -11.45 -11.11
CA GLU A 269 -7.04 -10.61 -12.02
C GLU A 269 -6.97 -11.19 -13.44
N ILE A 270 -6.50 -10.36 -14.38
CA ILE A 270 -6.41 -10.70 -15.81
C ILE A 270 -5.58 -11.96 -16.05
N ARG A 271 -4.51 -12.17 -15.26
CA ARG A 271 -3.63 -13.35 -15.38
C ARG A 271 -4.37 -14.63 -15.01
N THR A 272 -5.06 -14.62 -13.87
CA THR A 272 -5.86 -15.76 -13.40
C THR A 272 -7.00 -16.05 -14.36
N LEU A 273 -7.68 -15.01 -14.84
CA LEU A 273 -8.71 -15.12 -15.89
C LEU A 273 -8.18 -15.82 -17.15
N GLY A 274 -7.03 -15.38 -17.67
CA GLY A 274 -6.40 -15.99 -18.83
C GLY A 274 -6.07 -17.47 -18.58
N THR A 275 -5.50 -17.79 -17.42
CA THR A 275 -5.15 -19.17 -17.06
C THR A 275 -6.38 -20.07 -17.03
N VAL A 276 -7.51 -19.59 -16.50
CA VAL A 276 -8.77 -20.34 -16.49
C VAL A 276 -9.27 -20.61 -17.91
N ILE A 277 -9.22 -19.62 -18.80
CA ILE A 277 -9.62 -19.78 -20.20
C ILE A 277 -8.75 -20.86 -20.88
N HIS A 278 -7.43 -20.79 -20.72
CA HIS A 278 -6.49 -21.76 -21.31
C HIS A 278 -6.72 -23.19 -20.81
N GLU A 279 -6.82 -23.40 -19.49
CA GLU A 279 -7.06 -24.76 -18.96
C GLU A 279 -8.46 -25.29 -19.30
N THR A 280 -9.47 -24.41 -19.40
CA THR A 280 -10.83 -24.79 -19.84
C THR A 280 -10.80 -25.27 -21.28
N LEU A 281 -10.22 -24.49 -22.21
CA LEU A 281 -10.10 -24.89 -23.61
C LEU A 281 -9.30 -26.17 -23.75
N LYS A 282 -8.15 -26.27 -23.08
CA LYS A 282 -7.33 -27.49 -23.09
C LYS A 282 -8.13 -28.71 -22.64
N LYS A 283 -8.93 -28.61 -21.57
CA LYS A 283 -9.72 -29.74 -21.07
C LYS A 283 -10.87 -30.11 -22.01
N LEU A 284 -11.50 -29.11 -22.61
CA LEU A 284 -12.54 -29.30 -23.63
C LEU A 284 -12.00 -30.06 -24.85
N TYR A 285 -10.82 -29.67 -25.34
CA TYR A 285 -10.22 -30.24 -26.55
C TYR A 285 -9.40 -31.52 -26.33
N GLU A 286 -9.05 -31.87 -25.10
CA GLU A 286 -8.27 -33.07 -24.76
C GLU A 286 -8.80 -34.38 -25.39
N PRO A 287 -10.12 -34.64 -25.44
CA PRO A 287 -10.67 -35.85 -26.08
C PRO A 287 -10.51 -35.88 -27.61
N TYR A 288 -10.21 -34.75 -28.24
CA TYR A 288 -10.17 -34.58 -29.70
C TYR A 288 -8.74 -34.57 -30.25
N ILE A 289 -7.73 -34.87 -29.41
CA ILE A 289 -6.35 -35.02 -29.86
C ILE A 289 -6.25 -36.15 -30.89
N GLY A 290 -5.71 -35.84 -32.07
CA GLY A 290 -5.53 -36.77 -33.18
C GLY A 290 -6.76 -36.97 -34.06
N VAL A 291 -7.91 -36.36 -33.71
CA VAL A 291 -9.18 -36.43 -34.45
C VAL A 291 -9.35 -35.17 -35.30
N ASN A 292 -9.97 -35.30 -36.48
CA ASN A 292 -10.41 -34.14 -37.27
C ASN A 292 -11.71 -33.62 -36.67
N LEU A 293 -11.74 -32.35 -36.29
CA LEU A 293 -12.91 -31.73 -35.69
C LEU A 293 -14.04 -31.59 -36.71
N SER A 294 -15.25 -31.97 -36.30
CA SER A 294 -16.49 -31.74 -37.04
C SER A 294 -17.32 -30.64 -36.38
N ILE A 295 -18.28 -30.09 -37.13
CA ILE A 295 -19.21 -29.08 -36.61
C ILE A 295 -20.01 -29.62 -35.41
N SER A 296 -20.39 -30.91 -35.44
CA SER A 296 -21.08 -31.56 -34.32
C SER A 296 -20.23 -31.67 -33.06
N ASP A 297 -18.90 -31.77 -33.21
CA ASP A 297 -18.01 -31.83 -32.05
C ASP A 297 -18.00 -30.48 -31.32
N ILE A 298 -18.01 -29.36 -32.05
CA ILE A 298 -18.06 -28.03 -31.45
C ILE A 298 -19.42 -27.81 -30.74
N ASP A 299 -20.52 -28.27 -31.31
CA ASP A 299 -21.84 -28.20 -30.66
C ASP A 299 -21.87 -28.97 -29.32
N ASP A 300 -21.11 -30.06 -29.22
CA ASP A 300 -20.98 -30.83 -27.99
C ASP A 300 -20.00 -30.20 -27.00
N LEU A 301 -19.00 -29.46 -27.47
CA LEU A 301 -18.11 -28.64 -26.64
C LEU A 301 -18.86 -27.46 -26.02
N GLU A 302 -19.69 -26.74 -26.79
CA GLU A 302 -20.48 -25.59 -26.31
C GLU A 302 -21.36 -25.97 -25.11
N LYS A 303 -21.97 -27.16 -25.12
CA LYS A 303 -22.78 -27.68 -24.00
C LYS A 303 -21.98 -27.92 -22.72
N LYS A 304 -20.67 -28.14 -22.83
CA LYS A 304 -19.77 -28.47 -21.71
C LYS A 304 -19.03 -27.25 -21.16
N VAL A 305 -19.05 -26.11 -21.86
CA VAL A 305 -18.31 -24.89 -21.48
C VAL A 305 -18.65 -24.45 -20.06
N ASP A 306 -19.93 -24.37 -19.71
CA ASP A 306 -20.37 -23.89 -18.40
C ASP A 306 -19.83 -24.75 -17.23
N ILE A 307 -19.91 -26.06 -17.40
CA ILE A 307 -19.45 -27.05 -16.42
C ILE A 307 -17.93 -26.97 -16.28
N GLU A 308 -17.21 -26.97 -17.40
CA GLU A 308 -15.75 -27.01 -17.38
C GLU A 308 -15.15 -25.70 -16.88
N THR A 309 -15.69 -24.55 -17.31
CA THR A 309 -15.27 -23.23 -16.80
C THR A 309 -15.45 -23.17 -15.28
N THR A 310 -16.59 -23.64 -14.76
CA THR A 310 -16.85 -23.70 -13.32
C THR A 310 -15.84 -24.58 -12.57
N ASN A 311 -15.45 -25.73 -13.15
CA ASN A 311 -14.46 -26.63 -12.55
C ASN A 311 -13.06 -26.01 -12.51
N GLN A 312 -12.64 -25.36 -13.58
CA GLN A 312 -11.32 -24.72 -13.65
C GLN A 312 -11.24 -23.50 -12.73
N PHE A 313 -12.32 -22.70 -12.62
CA PHE A 313 -12.39 -21.60 -11.65
C PHE A 313 -12.24 -22.12 -10.20
N LYS A 314 -12.93 -23.20 -9.81
CA LYS A 314 -12.78 -23.78 -8.47
C LYS A 314 -11.37 -24.32 -8.21
N THR A 315 -10.75 -24.90 -9.23
CA THR A 315 -9.41 -25.49 -9.10
C THR A 315 -8.34 -24.42 -8.93
N ILE A 316 -8.41 -23.35 -9.74
CA ILE A 316 -7.41 -22.28 -9.78
C ILE A 316 -7.64 -21.26 -8.64
N TYR A 317 -8.91 -20.89 -8.38
CA TYR A 317 -9.28 -19.86 -7.41
C TYR A 317 -9.67 -20.40 -6.02
N LYS A 318 -9.67 -21.74 -5.83
CA LYS A 318 -9.92 -22.43 -4.56
C LYS A 318 -11.22 -21.98 -3.86
N GLU A 319 -11.11 -21.42 -2.65
CA GLU A 319 -12.23 -21.08 -1.73
C GLU A 319 -12.89 -19.72 -2.00
N GLY A 320 -12.51 -19.00 -3.06
CA GLY A 320 -13.09 -17.69 -3.36
C GLY A 320 -14.52 -17.76 -3.88
N ASP A 321 -15.39 -16.84 -3.43
CA ASP A 321 -16.78 -16.76 -3.90
C ASP A 321 -16.84 -16.16 -5.31
N ILE A 322 -17.28 -16.99 -6.27
CA ILE A 322 -17.48 -16.62 -7.68
C ILE A 322 -18.89 -16.07 -7.96
N LYS A 323 -19.81 -16.09 -6.98
CA LYS A 323 -21.23 -15.79 -7.19
C LYS A 323 -21.58 -14.31 -7.02
N LYS A 324 -20.63 -13.47 -6.61
CA LYS A 324 -20.91 -12.05 -6.28
C LYS A 324 -19.79 -11.12 -6.72
N GLY A 325 -20.16 -9.87 -6.98
CA GLY A 325 -19.22 -8.77 -7.20
C GLY A 325 -18.37 -8.92 -8.47
N LYS A 326 -17.11 -8.48 -8.39
CA LYS A 326 -16.16 -8.50 -9.51
C LYS A 326 -15.81 -9.90 -10.00
N ASN A 327 -15.83 -10.89 -9.10
CA ASN A 327 -15.51 -12.29 -9.45
C ASN A 327 -16.59 -12.92 -10.33
N LEU A 328 -17.87 -12.57 -10.12
CA LEU A 328 -18.96 -13.00 -11.00
C LEU A 328 -18.79 -12.43 -12.41
N LEU A 329 -18.39 -11.17 -12.53
CA LEU A 329 -18.12 -10.54 -13.83
C LEU A 329 -16.95 -11.23 -14.53
N ALA A 330 -15.85 -11.50 -13.81
CA ALA A 330 -14.70 -12.22 -14.37
C ALA A 330 -15.07 -13.64 -14.83
N PHE A 331 -15.88 -14.36 -14.06
CA PHE A 331 -16.41 -15.68 -14.44
C PHE A 331 -17.19 -15.62 -15.75
N GLU A 332 -18.13 -14.69 -15.87
CA GLU A 332 -18.98 -14.58 -17.05
C GLU A 332 -18.17 -14.14 -18.29
N VAL A 333 -17.17 -13.28 -18.11
CA VAL A 333 -16.24 -12.88 -19.18
C VAL A 333 -15.40 -14.07 -19.66
N ALA A 334 -14.87 -14.89 -18.76
CA ALA A 334 -14.13 -16.10 -19.16
C ALA A 334 -15.02 -17.05 -19.96
N LYS A 335 -16.23 -17.32 -19.47
CA LYS A 335 -17.20 -18.17 -20.16
C LYS A 335 -17.51 -17.63 -21.56
N GLN A 336 -17.81 -16.33 -21.66
CA GLN A 336 -18.10 -15.68 -22.93
C GLN A 336 -16.92 -15.75 -23.90
N ASN A 337 -15.68 -15.59 -23.42
CA ASN A 337 -14.48 -15.71 -24.26
C ASN A 337 -14.28 -17.13 -24.80
N VAL A 338 -14.53 -18.16 -23.98
CA VAL A 338 -14.49 -19.56 -24.43
C VAL A 338 -15.58 -19.81 -25.49
N GLU A 339 -16.81 -19.37 -25.26
CA GLU A 339 -17.91 -19.51 -26.23
C GLU A 339 -17.62 -18.76 -27.54
N LEU A 340 -17.04 -17.56 -27.48
CA LEU A 340 -16.64 -16.79 -28.66
C LEU A 340 -15.56 -17.51 -29.46
N PHE A 341 -14.59 -18.13 -28.78
CA PHE A 341 -13.56 -18.93 -29.43
C PHE A 341 -14.16 -20.13 -30.17
N LEU A 342 -15.06 -20.88 -29.53
CA LEU A 342 -15.74 -22.03 -30.15
C LEU A 342 -16.58 -21.60 -31.36
N LYS A 343 -17.30 -20.47 -31.26
CA LYS A 343 -18.08 -19.92 -32.38
C LYS A 343 -17.19 -19.54 -33.56
N MET A 344 -16.08 -18.86 -33.29
CA MET A 344 -15.10 -18.52 -34.32
C MET A 344 -14.57 -19.79 -35.02
N GLU A 345 -14.22 -20.83 -34.26
CA GLU A 345 -13.74 -22.08 -34.84
C GLU A 345 -14.83 -22.80 -35.66
N LYS A 346 -16.08 -22.77 -35.22
CA LYS A 346 -17.22 -23.29 -35.98
C LYS A 346 -17.43 -22.55 -37.30
N GLU A 347 -17.29 -21.23 -37.31
CA GLU A 347 -17.37 -20.44 -38.52
C GLU A 347 -16.27 -20.79 -39.52
N LEU A 348 -15.04 -21.03 -39.05
CA LEU A 348 -13.93 -21.49 -39.89
C LEU A 348 -14.19 -22.88 -40.50
N LEU A 349 -14.69 -23.83 -39.71
CA LEU A 349 -15.08 -25.15 -40.23
C LEU A 349 -16.21 -25.05 -41.28
N LEU A 350 -17.17 -24.13 -41.10
CA LEU A 350 -18.24 -23.87 -42.07
C LEU A 350 -17.72 -23.27 -43.38
N GLN A 351 -16.60 -22.53 -43.34
CA GLN A 351 -15.93 -21.96 -44.51
C GLN A 351 -15.09 -23.00 -45.27
N GLY A 352 -14.97 -24.22 -44.75
CA GLY A 352 -14.29 -25.34 -45.39
C GLY A 352 -12.90 -25.66 -44.82
N ASP A 353 -12.52 -25.06 -43.69
CA ASP A 353 -11.26 -25.39 -43.02
C ASP A 353 -11.32 -26.78 -42.37
N GLU A 354 -10.20 -27.52 -42.43
CA GLU A 354 -10.03 -28.79 -41.72
C GLU A 354 -9.07 -28.60 -40.53
N VAL A 355 -9.59 -28.76 -39.31
CA VAL A 355 -8.80 -28.64 -38.08
C VAL A 355 -8.52 -30.01 -37.50
N LYS A 356 -7.22 -30.33 -37.34
CA LYS A 356 -6.74 -31.52 -36.64
C LYS A 356 -5.87 -31.11 -35.47
N ILE A 357 -6.29 -31.49 -34.26
CA ILE A 357 -5.52 -31.20 -33.04
C ILE A 357 -4.37 -32.19 -32.94
N LEU A 358 -3.14 -31.71 -33.08
CA LEU A 358 -1.95 -32.54 -32.93
C LEU A 358 -1.53 -32.61 -31.46
N PHE A 359 -1.45 -31.46 -30.79
CA PHE A 359 -1.02 -31.32 -29.40
C PHE A 359 -1.72 -30.13 -28.76
N LEU A 360 -1.90 -30.17 -27.44
CA LEU A 360 -2.47 -29.07 -26.65
C LEU A 360 -1.44 -28.60 -25.62
N GLU A 361 -1.13 -27.30 -25.62
CA GLU A 361 -0.25 -26.64 -24.63
C GLU A 361 1.08 -27.40 -24.39
N GLN A 362 1.60 -28.08 -25.42
CA GLN A 362 2.84 -28.84 -25.32
C GLN A 362 4.03 -27.88 -25.33
N ARG A 363 4.88 -27.97 -24.30
CA ARG A 363 6.14 -27.25 -24.28
C ARG A 363 7.10 -27.87 -25.29
N PHE A 364 7.31 -27.18 -26.41
CA PHE A 364 8.40 -27.49 -27.33
C PHE A 364 9.73 -27.30 -26.58
N ARG A 365 10.50 -28.38 -26.46
CA ARG A 365 11.83 -28.41 -25.83
C ARG A 365 12.89 -28.22 -26.89
#